data_AF-A0A3D3G2N5-F1
#
_entry.id   AF-A0A3D3G2N5-F1
#
_cell.length_a   1.000
_cell.length_b   1.000
_cell.length_c   1.000
_cell.angle_alpha   90.00
_cell.angle_beta   90.00
_cell.angle_gamma   90.00
#
_symmetry.space_group_name_H-M   'P 1'
#
loop_
_entity.id
_entity.type
_entity.pdbx_description
1 polymer ?
#
loop_
_entity_poly.entity_id
_entity_poly.type
_entity_poly.pdbx_seq_one_letter_code
_entity_poly.pdbx_strand_id
1 'polypeptide(L)'
;MSDMTSPTSQVAALISRGKEQGYLTFAEVNDHLPDSITESEQIEDIIQMLNDVGIPVHDRAPESDDAMFEDTAEAADEVAEEEAAAVLASVENEPGRTTDPVRMYMREMGTVELLTREGEISIAKRIEEGIRDVLHSIAYWPNAVEVVLQEYKDYEAGERR
;
A
#
# COMPACT_ATOMS: atom_id res chain seq x y z
N MET A 1 10.06 -30.87 10.12
CA MET A 1 8.64 -30.73 10.49
C MET A 1 8.55 -29.40 11.21
N SER A 2 8.34 -28.33 10.45
CA SER A 2 8.20 -26.99 11.00
C SER A 2 6.72 -26.75 11.21
N ASP A 3 6.32 -26.58 12.46
CA ASP A 3 4.93 -26.36 12.85
C ASP A 3 4.39 -25.11 12.17
N MET A 4 3.43 -25.31 11.28
CA MET A 4 2.51 -24.30 10.75
C MET A 4 1.57 -23.91 11.90
N THR A 5 2.07 -23.12 12.84
CA THR A 5 1.21 -22.40 13.77
C THR A 5 0.61 -21.26 12.98
N SER A 6 -0.71 -21.24 12.81
CA SER A 6 -1.41 -20.19 12.06
C SER A 6 -0.99 -18.81 12.61
N PRO A 7 -0.59 -17.84 11.77
CA PRO A 7 -0.13 -16.52 12.22
C PRO A 7 -1.18 -15.81 13.10
N THR A 8 -2.47 -16.02 12.80
CA THR A 8 -3.61 -15.56 13.61
C THR A 8 -3.58 -16.02 15.07
N SER A 9 -2.90 -17.14 15.39
CA SER A 9 -2.80 -17.66 16.75
C SER A 9 -1.78 -16.89 17.61
N GLN A 10 -0.79 -16.23 17.00
CA GLN A 10 0.26 -15.52 17.75
C GLN A 10 -0.22 -14.13 18.17
N VAL A 11 -0.90 -13.41 17.28
CA VAL A 11 -1.52 -12.11 17.59
C VAL A 11 -2.65 -12.25 18.61
N ALA A 12 -3.51 -13.27 18.48
CA ALA A 12 -4.55 -13.53 19.45
C ALA A 12 -3.99 -13.87 20.85
N ALA A 13 -2.84 -14.57 20.91
CA ALA A 13 -2.15 -14.85 22.16
C ALA A 13 -1.54 -13.59 22.79
N LEU A 14 -1.04 -12.66 21.98
CA LEU A 14 -0.52 -11.37 22.43
C LEU A 14 -1.63 -10.51 23.08
N ILE A 15 -2.80 -10.43 22.45
CA ILE A 15 -3.96 -9.69 22.98
C ILE A 15 -4.42 -10.29 24.32
N SER A 16 -4.54 -11.62 24.39
CA SER A 16 -4.94 -12.32 25.62
C SER A 16 -3.98 -12.03 26.78
N ARG A 17 -2.67 -12.04 26.51
CA ARG A 17 -1.61 -11.77 27.49
C ARG A 17 -1.57 -10.31 27.93
N GLY A 18 -1.74 -9.38 26.98
CA GLY A 18 -1.81 -7.95 27.28
C GLY A 18 -3.03 -7.58 28.14
N LYS A 19 -4.16 -8.26 27.95
CA LYS A 19 -5.36 -8.09 28.77
C LYS A 19 -5.21 -8.68 30.19
N GLU A 20 -4.50 -9.79 30.35
CA GLU A 20 -4.19 -10.37 31.67
C GLU A 20 -3.23 -9.50 32.50
N GLN A 21 -2.26 -8.87 31.82
CA GLN A 21 -1.21 -8.09 32.48
C GLN A 21 -1.56 -6.60 32.60
N GLY A 22 -2.53 -6.11 31.81
CA GLY A 22 -2.93 -4.71 31.75
C GLY A 22 -1.93 -3.80 31.04
N TYR A 23 -0.84 -4.35 30.50
CA TYR A 23 0.16 -3.64 29.70
C TYR A 23 0.94 -4.63 28.82
N LEU A 24 1.60 -4.12 27.79
CA LEU A 24 2.57 -4.84 26.96
C LEU A 24 3.88 -4.04 26.82
N THR A 25 5.00 -4.72 26.65
CA THR A 25 6.26 -4.05 26.32
C THR A 25 6.58 -4.08 24.82
N PHE A 26 7.32 -3.08 24.33
CA PHE A 26 7.78 -3.07 22.93
C PHE A 26 8.55 -4.34 22.54
N ALA A 27 9.31 -4.93 23.47
CA ALA A 27 10.02 -6.17 23.25
C ALA A 27 9.06 -7.35 23.04
N GLU A 28 8.01 -7.46 23.85
CA GLU A 28 7.01 -8.53 23.73
C GLU A 28 6.17 -8.39 22.46
N VAL A 29 5.81 -7.16 22.07
CA VAL A 29 5.13 -6.92 20.79
C VAL A 29 6.00 -7.36 19.62
N ASN A 30 7.29 -7.00 19.62
CA ASN A 30 8.22 -7.36 18.56
C ASN A 30 8.58 -8.85 18.51
N ASP A 31 8.61 -9.54 19.65
CA ASP A 31 8.89 -10.99 19.74
C ASP A 31 7.71 -11.86 19.25
N HIS A 32 6.49 -11.31 19.28
CA HIS A 32 5.26 -11.98 18.86
C HIS A 32 4.73 -11.51 17.50
N LEU A 33 5.37 -10.50 16.89
CA LEU A 33 5.10 -10.09 15.52
C LEU A 33 5.77 -11.07 14.54
N PRO A 34 5.10 -11.47 13.46
CA PRO A 34 5.72 -12.29 12.43
C PRO A 34 6.85 -11.54 11.69
N ASP A 35 7.90 -12.26 11.29
CA ASP A 35 9.07 -11.73 10.56
C ASP A 35 8.72 -10.98 9.25
N SER A 36 7.48 -11.09 8.76
CA SER A 36 6.96 -10.35 7.61
C SER A 36 6.69 -8.88 7.90
N ILE A 37 6.45 -8.50 9.17
CA ILE A 37 6.18 -7.13 9.60
C ILE A 37 7.49 -6.51 10.07
N THR A 38 8.21 -5.89 9.13
CA THR A 38 9.50 -5.23 9.41
C THR A 38 9.44 -3.71 9.23
N GLU A 39 8.29 -3.19 8.78
CA GLU A 39 8.11 -1.77 8.51
C GLU A 39 7.71 -1.02 9.78
N SER A 40 8.47 0.02 10.14
CA SER A 40 8.22 0.82 11.36
C SER A 40 6.81 1.42 11.42
N GLU A 41 6.24 1.83 10.28
CA GLU A 41 4.88 2.35 10.19
C GLU A 41 3.83 1.29 10.55
N GLN A 42 4.00 0.04 10.09
CA GLN A 42 3.08 -1.05 10.40
C GLN A 42 3.16 -1.41 11.88
N ILE A 43 4.34 -1.34 12.48
CA ILE A 43 4.54 -1.55 13.92
C ILE A 43 3.83 -0.44 14.71
N GLU A 44 3.94 0.82 14.28
CA GLU A 44 3.27 1.97 14.90
C GLU A 44 1.74 1.88 14.78
N ASP A 45 1.21 1.47 13.63
CA ASP A 45 -0.22 1.19 13.43
C ASP A 45 -0.72 0.10 14.40
N ILE A 46 0.06 -0.97 14.59
CA ILE A 46 -0.28 -2.06 15.52
C ILE A 46 -0.27 -1.58 16.98
N ILE A 47 0.71 -0.76 17.35
CA ILE A 47 0.77 -0.16 18.70
C ILE A 47 -0.44 0.75 18.92
N GLN A 48 -0.83 1.55 17.93
CA GLN A 48 -2.01 2.39 18.03
C GLN A 48 -3.28 1.55 18.21
N MET A 49 -3.44 0.48 17.42
CA MET A 49 -4.58 -0.46 17.56
C MET A 49 -4.62 -1.13 18.94
N LEU A 50 -3.48 -1.52 19.51
CA LEU A 50 -3.43 -2.10 20.87
C LEU A 50 -3.84 -1.10 21.95
N ASN A 51 -3.44 0.17 21.81
CA ASN A 51 -3.87 1.24 22.72
C ASN A 51 -5.38 1.51 22.62
N ASP A 52 -5.95 1.48 21.41
CA ASP A 52 -7.40 1.67 21.19
C ASP A 52 -8.24 0.57 21.85
N VAL A 53 -7.69 -0.64 21.99
CA VAL A 53 -8.31 -1.78 22.70
C VAL A 53 -8.11 -1.69 24.23
N GLY A 54 -7.37 -0.70 24.71
CA GLY A 54 -7.14 -0.47 26.15
C GLY A 54 -5.95 -1.23 26.72
N ILE A 55 -4.99 -1.65 25.89
CA ILE A 55 -3.74 -2.27 26.33
C ILE A 55 -2.58 -1.28 26.09
N PRO A 56 -2.13 -0.53 27.11
CA PRO A 56 -1.02 0.40 26.96
C PRO A 56 0.28 -0.33 26.65
N VAL A 57 1.01 0.16 25.64
CA VAL A 57 2.34 -0.35 25.27
C VAL A 57 3.43 0.55 25.85
N HIS A 58 4.32 -0.02 26.67
CA HIS A 58 5.41 0.70 27.33
C HIS A 58 6.80 0.27 26.85
N ASP A 59 7.77 1.19 26.83
CA ASP A 59 9.18 0.89 26.51
C ASP A 59 9.85 -0.04 27.54
N ARG A 60 9.41 0.03 28.80
CA ARG A 60 9.87 -0.82 29.90
C ARG A 60 8.68 -1.15 30.80
N ALA A 61 8.69 -2.34 31.39
CA ALA A 61 7.69 -2.73 32.37
C ALA A 61 7.60 -1.65 33.47
N PRO A 62 6.40 -1.11 33.76
CA PRO A 62 6.25 -0.12 34.81
C PRO A 62 6.66 -0.74 36.16
N GLU A 63 7.44 0.00 36.95
CA GLU A 63 7.71 -0.39 38.33
C GLU A 63 6.38 -0.35 39.11
N SER A 64 6.21 -1.28 40.04
CA SER A 64 4.94 -1.72 40.67
C SER A 64 4.06 -0.65 41.33
N ASP A 65 4.46 0.62 41.35
CA ASP A 65 3.72 1.73 41.95
C ASP A 65 2.88 2.57 40.95
N ASP A 66 3.11 2.46 39.64
CA ASP A 66 2.30 3.19 38.63
C ASP A 66 1.03 2.42 38.20
N ALA A 67 0.93 1.12 38.50
CA ALA A 67 -0.20 0.26 38.13
C ALA A 67 -1.49 0.53 38.93
N MET A 68 -1.49 1.48 39.88
CA MET A 68 -2.65 1.79 40.74
C MET A 68 -3.46 3.01 40.31
N PHE A 69 -3.09 3.74 39.25
CA PHE A 69 -3.73 5.03 38.91
C PHE A 69 -4.56 5.10 37.64
N GLU A 70 -4.75 4.01 36.91
CA GLU A 70 -5.69 3.97 35.77
C GLU A 70 -6.71 2.84 35.92
N ASP A 71 -7.50 2.89 37.02
CA ASP A 71 -8.75 2.13 37.13
C ASP A 71 -9.84 2.79 36.24
N THR A 72 -9.62 2.73 34.93
CA THR A 72 -10.68 2.96 33.94
C THR A 72 -10.68 1.80 32.94
N ALA A 73 -10.76 0.58 33.47
CA ALA A 73 -11.20 -0.57 32.69
C ALA A 73 -12.71 -0.43 32.45
N GLU A 74 -13.10 0.48 31.56
CA GLU A 74 -14.36 0.30 30.84
C GLU A 74 -14.18 -0.93 29.96
N ALA A 75 -15.09 -1.89 30.16
CA ALA A 75 -15.13 -3.14 29.43
C ALA A 75 -15.05 -2.88 27.92
N ALA A 76 -13.89 -3.16 27.32
CA ALA A 76 -13.76 -3.31 25.88
C ALA A 76 -14.73 -4.43 25.46
N ASP A 77 -15.75 -4.03 24.69
CA ASP A 77 -16.82 -4.86 24.16
C ASP A 77 -16.20 -6.05 23.39
N GLU A 78 -16.75 -7.27 23.51
CA GLU A 78 -16.27 -8.46 22.77
C GLU A 78 -16.26 -8.20 21.24
N VAL A 79 -17.07 -7.24 20.79
CA VAL A 79 -17.13 -6.74 19.40
C VAL A 79 -15.83 -6.05 18.98
N ALA A 80 -15.18 -5.30 19.87
CA ALA A 80 -13.93 -4.59 19.57
C ALA A 80 -12.73 -5.55 19.46
N GLU A 81 -12.76 -6.67 20.19
CA GLU A 81 -11.74 -7.73 20.09
C GLU A 81 -11.79 -8.45 18.74
N GLU A 82 -13.01 -8.80 18.29
CA GLU A 82 -13.20 -9.48 17.02
C GLU A 82 -12.84 -8.58 15.83
N GLU A 83 -13.13 -7.28 15.94
CA GLU A 83 -12.77 -6.27 14.93
C GLU A 83 -11.25 -6.02 14.89
N ALA A 84 -10.58 -5.88 16.05
CA ALA A 84 -9.13 -5.72 16.11
C ALA A 84 -8.38 -6.97 15.61
N ALA A 85 -8.84 -8.17 15.97
CA ALA A 85 -8.27 -9.41 15.47
C ALA A 85 -8.45 -9.56 13.95
N ALA A 86 -9.60 -9.14 13.41
CA ALA A 86 -9.85 -9.14 11.98
C ALA A 86 -8.98 -8.12 11.23
N VAL A 87 -8.80 -6.92 11.78
CA VAL A 87 -7.96 -5.87 11.17
C VAL A 87 -6.48 -6.25 11.23
N LEU A 88 -5.98 -6.77 12.36
CA LEU A 88 -4.60 -7.26 12.47
C LEU A 88 -4.35 -8.43 11.51
N ALA A 89 -5.28 -9.38 11.41
CA ALA A 89 -5.20 -10.46 10.42
C ALA A 89 -5.26 -9.96 8.96
N SER A 90 -5.88 -8.80 8.70
CA SER A 90 -5.89 -8.16 7.37
C SER A 90 -4.57 -7.47 7.04
N VAL A 91 -3.93 -6.83 8.03
CA VAL A 91 -2.59 -6.23 7.90
C VAL A 91 -1.54 -7.32 7.69
N GLU A 92 -1.70 -8.48 8.34
CA GLU A 92 -0.84 -9.66 8.14
C GLU A 92 -0.99 -10.32 6.77
N ASN A 93 -2.20 -10.34 6.20
CA ASN A 93 -2.44 -10.95 4.88
C ASN A 93 -1.93 -10.10 3.70
N GLU A 94 -1.62 -8.82 3.92
CA GLU A 94 -1.12 -7.91 2.89
C GLU A 94 0.24 -7.28 3.28
N PRO A 95 1.30 -8.10 3.40
CA PRO A 95 2.62 -7.59 3.71
C PRO A 95 3.06 -6.55 2.66
N GLY A 96 3.37 -5.34 3.12
CA GLY A 96 3.74 -4.20 2.28
C GLY A 96 2.61 -3.21 1.97
N ARG A 97 1.50 -3.25 2.74
CA ARG A 97 0.55 -2.13 2.80
C ARG A 97 1.27 -0.92 3.42
N THR A 98 1.56 0.07 2.59
CA THR A 98 2.19 1.33 2.99
C THR A 98 1.26 2.48 2.65
N THR A 99 1.18 3.47 3.53
CA THR A 99 0.43 4.71 3.29
C THR A 99 1.28 5.78 2.59
N ASP A 100 2.57 5.53 2.35
CA ASP A 100 3.48 6.45 1.68
C ASP A 100 3.24 6.46 0.14
N PRO A 101 2.78 7.59 -0.44
CA PRO A 101 2.54 7.71 -1.88
C PRO A 101 3.79 7.45 -2.73
N VAL A 102 4.98 7.78 -2.23
CA VAL A 102 6.23 7.57 -2.94
C VAL A 102 6.54 6.08 -3.02
N ARG A 103 6.35 5.36 -1.92
CA ARG A 103 6.58 3.93 -1.83
C ARG A 103 5.54 3.14 -2.64
N MET A 104 4.29 3.59 -2.64
CA MET A 104 3.26 3.09 -3.55
C MET A 104 3.68 3.23 -5.02
N TYR A 105 4.18 4.40 -5.42
CA TYR A 105 4.67 4.62 -6.79
C TYR A 105 5.86 3.72 -7.14
N MET A 106 6.86 3.60 -6.27
CA MET A 106 8.04 2.76 -6.53
C MET A 106 7.69 1.28 -6.63
N ARG A 107 6.74 0.81 -5.82
CA ARG A 107 6.21 -0.55 -5.91
C ARG A 107 5.54 -0.78 -7.25
N GLU A 108 4.63 0.12 -7.65
CA GLU A 108 3.90 0.02 -8.92
C GLU A 108 4.84 0.11 -10.12
N MET A 109 5.77 1.07 -10.12
CA MET A 109 6.78 1.23 -11.17
C MET A 109 7.70 0.01 -11.27
N GLY A 110 8.03 -0.63 -10.14
CA GLY A 110 8.86 -1.83 -10.09
C GLY A 110 8.17 -3.11 -10.58
N THR A 111 6.85 -3.12 -10.74
CA THR A 111 6.13 -4.27 -11.33
C THR A 111 6.38 -4.41 -12.83
N VAL A 112 6.76 -3.31 -13.49
CA VAL A 112 7.00 -3.27 -14.93
C VAL A 112 8.48 -3.54 -15.20
N GLU A 113 8.76 -4.61 -15.94
CA GLU A 113 10.14 -4.96 -16.32
C GLU A 113 10.78 -3.92 -17.23
N LEU A 114 12.10 -3.76 -17.12
CA LEU A 114 12.86 -2.88 -18.01
C LEU A 114 12.87 -3.42 -19.44
N LEU A 115 12.78 -2.51 -20.41
CA LEU A 115 12.83 -2.88 -21.82
C LEU A 115 14.26 -3.24 -22.25
N THR A 116 14.35 -4.25 -23.12
CA THR A 116 15.57 -4.48 -23.90
C THR A 116 15.58 -3.58 -25.13
N ARG A 117 16.76 -3.34 -25.71
CA ARG A 117 16.90 -2.57 -26.97
C ARG A 117 16.00 -3.10 -28.10
N GLU A 118 15.85 -4.42 -28.21
CA GLU A 118 14.96 -5.03 -29.20
C GLU A 118 13.48 -4.77 -28.88
N GLY A 119 13.11 -4.81 -27.60
CA GLY A 119 11.79 -4.43 -27.10
C GLY A 119 11.44 -2.98 -27.45
N GLU A 120 12.36 -2.05 -27.20
CA GLU A 120 12.19 -0.63 -27.55
C GLU A 120 11.94 -0.43 -29.05
N ILE A 121 12.74 -1.09 -29.91
CA ILE A 121 12.57 -1.03 -31.37
C ILE A 121 11.20 -1.61 -31.78
N SER A 122 10.75 -2.69 -31.15
CA SER A 122 9.46 -3.29 -31.46
C SER A 122 8.29 -2.35 -31.12
N ILE A 123 8.38 -1.64 -29.99
CA ILE A 123 7.38 -0.66 -29.57
C ILE A 123 7.38 0.53 -30.54
N ALA A 124 8.56 1.04 -30.91
CA ALA A 124 8.67 2.13 -31.87
C ALA A 124 8.01 1.78 -33.22
N LYS A 125 8.26 0.58 -33.76
CA LYS A 125 7.63 0.12 -35.00
C LYS A 125 6.11 0.04 -34.89
N ARG A 126 5.59 -0.45 -33.77
CA ARG A 126 4.14 -0.52 -33.52
C ARG A 126 3.51 0.86 -33.46
N ILE A 127 4.19 1.83 -32.84
CA ILE A 127 3.74 3.23 -32.80
C ILE A 127 3.73 3.82 -34.22
N GLU A 128 4.78 3.62 -35.01
CA GLU A 128 4.83 4.09 -36.40
C GLU A 128 3.73 3.48 -37.28
N GLU A 129 3.47 2.18 -37.12
CA GLU A 129 2.39 1.49 -37.84
C GLU A 129 1.02 2.06 -37.45
N GLY A 130 0.76 2.25 -36.15
CA GLY A 130 -0.48 2.88 -35.69
C GLY A 130 -0.66 4.31 -36.21
N ILE A 131 0.40 5.11 -36.24
CA ILE A 131 0.36 6.46 -36.85
C ILE A 131 0.05 6.37 -38.35
N ARG A 132 0.68 5.42 -39.06
CA ARG A 132 0.43 5.21 -40.50
C ARG A 132 -1.03 4.83 -40.75
N ASP A 133 -1.61 3.97 -39.93
CA ASP A 133 -3.00 3.55 -40.06
C ASP A 133 -3.98 4.70 -39.81
N VAL A 134 -3.69 5.55 -38.82
CA VAL A 134 -4.47 6.76 -38.54
C VAL A 134 -4.36 7.73 -39.73
N LEU A 135 -3.16 8.00 -40.24
CA LEU A 135 -2.96 8.88 -41.40
C LEU A 135 -3.67 8.34 -42.65
N HIS A 136 -3.58 7.03 -42.88
CA HIS A 136 -4.28 6.37 -43.98
C HIS A 136 -5.80 6.57 -43.83
N SER A 137 -6.35 6.38 -42.63
CA SER A 137 -7.78 6.57 -42.36
C SER A 137 -8.22 8.02 -42.58
N ILE A 138 -7.43 8.99 -42.11
CA ILE A 138 -7.69 10.43 -42.31
C ILE A 138 -7.68 10.78 -43.80
N ALA A 139 -6.82 10.15 -44.61
CA ALA A 139 -6.76 10.43 -46.04
C ALA A 139 -8.07 10.11 -46.80
N TYR A 140 -8.87 9.15 -46.32
CA TYR A 140 -10.20 8.85 -46.88
C TYR A 140 -11.33 9.67 -46.25
N TRP A 141 -11.05 10.45 -45.19
CA TRP A 141 -12.06 11.28 -44.58
C TRP A 141 -12.39 12.46 -45.51
N PRO A 142 -13.68 12.67 -45.86
CA PRO A 142 -14.08 13.79 -46.71
C PRO A 142 -13.60 15.12 -46.12
N ASN A 143 -13.11 16.01 -46.97
CA ASN A 143 -12.57 17.34 -46.59
C ASN A 143 -11.21 17.34 -45.88
N ALA A 144 -10.62 16.19 -45.48
CA ALA A 144 -9.29 16.17 -44.86
C ALA A 144 -8.23 16.82 -45.78
N VAL A 145 -8.21 16.39 -47.04
CA VAL A 145 -7.28 16.91 -48.06
C VAL A 145 -7.55 18.38 -48.34
N GLU A 146 -8.81 18.80 -48.40
CA GLU A 146 -9.18 20.20 -48.65
C GLU A 146 -8.70 21.12 -47.53
N VAL A 147 -8.84 20.69 -46.27
CA VAL A 147 -8.33 21.43 -45.12
C VAL A 147 -6.80 21.60 -45.23
N VAL A 148 -6.05 20.53 -45.50
CA VAL A 148 -4.59 20.60 -45.66
C VAL A 148 -4.19 21.52 -46.81
N LEU A 149 -4.92 21.48 -47.95
CA LEU A 149 -4.66 22.38 -49.07
C LEU A 149 -4.98 23.83 -48.73
N GLN A 150 -6.01 24.09 -47.93
CA GLN A 150 -6.35 25.44 -47.49
C GLN A 150 -5.29 25.99 -46.54
N GLU A 151 -4.81 25.19 -45.59
CA GLU A 151 -3.70 25.56 -44.71
C GLU A 151 -2.45 25.98 -45.49
N TYR A 152 -2.12 25.25 -46.57
CA TYR A 152 -1.00 25.61 -47.44
C TYR A 152 -1.23 26.95 -48.19
N LYS A 153 -2.44 27.21 -48.66
CA LYS A 153 -2.78 28.49 -49.31
C LYS A 153 -2.70 29.66 -48.32
N ASP A 154 -3.17 29.47 -47.09
CA ASP A 154 -3.10 30.48 -46.04
C ASP A 154 -1.64 30.81 -45.69
N TYR A 155 -0.75 29.79 -45.72
CA TYR A 155 0.70 29.98 -45.62
C TYR A 155 1.27 30.81 -46.78
N GLU A 156 0.93 30.47 -48.03
CA GLU A 156 1.37 31.26 -49.21
C GLU A 156 0.87 32.70 -49.18
N ALA A 157 -0.33 32.93 -48.66
CA ALA A 157 -0.92 34.26 -48.47
C ALA A 157 -0.30 35.04 -47.30
N GLY A 158 0.53 34.40 -46.46
CA GLY A 158 1.12 34.99 -45.26
C GLY A 158 0.15 35.13 -44.08
N GLU A 159 -1.01 34.50 -44.15
CA GLU A 159 -2.03 34.47 -43.10
C GLU A 159 -1.70 33.42 -42.02
N ARG A 160 -0.86 32.43 -42.35
CA ARG A 160 -0.27 31.44 -41.43
C ARG A 160 1.25 31.31 -41.60
N ARG A 161 1.89 30.74 -40.58
CA ARG A 161 3.35 30.51 -40.50
C ARG A 161 3.75 29.10 -40.89
#